data_AF-A0A1H8EEX7-F1
#
_entry.id   AF-A0A1H8EEX7-F1
#
_cell.length_a   1.000
_cell.length_b   1.000
_cell.length_c   1.000
_cell.angle_alpha   90.00
_cell.angle_beta   90.00
_cell.angle_gamma   90.00
#
_symmetry.space_group_name_H-M   'P 1'
#
loop_
_entity.id
_entity.type
_entity.pdbx_description
1 polymer ?
#
loop_
_entity_poly.entity_id
_entity_poly.type
_entity_poly.pdbx_seq_one_letter_code
_entity_poly.pdbx_strand_id
1 'polypeptide(L)'
;MKGSNYIYACFLDKDDPEKKYRYAYAMEWLEKGEKTQVRLAITYATTQEYRKKNPKIKKIFVNGKELKLNPGKWTGFEGDSIFIGGEKSSESWLSEFNTYKNLFLKKPDGAAANYYATYIYNLCKKAKPLDDAEKKMVAKEIKKLKAKTEDEFIQDLFEMSIERLKK
;
A
#
# COMPACT_ATOMS: atom_id res chain seq x y z
N MET A 1 16.67 -14.46 26.66
CA MET A 1 16.85 -15.89 26.99
C MET A 1 16.33 -16.10 28.41
N LYS A 2 15.88 -17.30 28.82
CA LYS A 2 15.41 -17.46 30.22
C LYS A 2 16.61 -17.28 31.16
N GLY A 3 16.54 -16.29 32.06
CA GLY A 3 17.61 -15.98 33.02
C GLY A 3 18.78 -15.15 32.47
N SER A 4 18.66 -14.50 31.31
CA SER A 4 19.72 -13.63 30.78
C SER A 4 19.78 -12.26 31.43
N ASN A 5 20.99 -11.71 31.49
CA ASN A 5 21.26 -10.31 31.78
C ASN A 5 21.07 -9.47 30.52
N TYR A 6 20.75 -8.18 30.68
CA TYR A 6 20.63 -7.25 29.56
C TYR A 6 21.04 -5.84 29.93
N ILE A 7 21.52 -5.10 28.94
CA ILE A 7 21.74 -3.66 28.99
C ILE A 7 21.19 -3.01 27.73
N TYR A 8 20.69 -1.79 27.84
CA TYR A 8 20.32 -0.97 26.69
C TYR A 8 20.93 0.42 26.80
N ALA A 9 21.34 0.97 25.66
CA ALA A 9 21.84 2.33 25.54
C ALA A 9 21.23 2.99 24.32
N CYS A 10 20.94 4.29 24.43
CA CYS A 10 20.38 5.10 23.36
C CYS A 10 21.25 6.33 23.18
N PHE A 11 21.74 6.55 21.96
CA PHE A 11 22.53 7.71 21.59
C PHE A 11 21.79 8.50 20.51
N LEU A 12 21.65 9.81 20.71
CA LEU A 12 21.12 10.68 19.67
C LEU A 12 22.07 10.66 18.47
N ASP A 13 21.50 10.77 17.26
CA ASP A 13 22.30 10.97 16.08
C ASP A 13 22.93 12.37 16.12
N LYS A 14 24.26 12.43 15.94
CA LYS A 14 25.01 13.69 15.99
C LYS A 14 24.76 14.54 14.74
N ASP A 15 24.43 13.89 13.64
CA ASP A 15 24.17 14.53 12.35
C ASP A 15 22.69 14.93 12.19
N ASP A 16 21.86 14.66 13.20
CA ASP A 16 20.46 15.07 13.26
C ASP A 16 20.27 16.25 14.26
N PRO A 17 20.38 17.50 13.79
CA PRO A 17 20.25 18.68 14.65
C PRO A 17 18.88 18.80 15.30
N GLU A 18 17.85 18.16 14.72
CA GLU A 18 16.48 18.17 15.24
C GLU A 18 16.22 17.06 16.27
N LYS A 19 17.21 16.20 16.55
CA LYS A 19 17.12 15.11 17.55
C LYS A 19 15.90 14.18 17.33
N LYS A 20 15.53 13.99 16.07
CA LYS A 20 14.45 13.12 15.61
C LYS A 20 14.84 11.65 15.72
N TYR A 21 16.10 11.31 15.48
CA TYR A 21 16.60 9.96 15.36
C TYR A 21 17.63 9.60 16.46
N ARG A 22 17.78 8.30 16.70
CA ARG A 22 18.73 7.74 17.65
C ARG A 22 19.20 6.36 17.22
N TYR A 23 20.42 6.04 17.63
CA TYR A 23 20.94 4.68 17.65
C TYR A 23 20.58 4.03 18.98
N ALA A 24 19.90 2.89 18.92
CA ALA A 24 19.57 2.07 20.06
C ALA A 24 20.38 0.77 20.00
N TYR A 25 21.13 0.52 21.06
CA TYR A 25 21.90 -0.70 21.25
C TYR A 25 21.29 -1.46 22.42
N ALA A 26 21.01 -2.73 22.23
CA ALA A 26 20.62 -3.63 23.30
C ALA A 26 21.49 -4.87 23.24
N MET A 27 22.10 -5.24 24.36
CA MET A 27 22.88 -6.45 24.49
C MET A 27 22.24 -7.32 25.56
N GLU A 28 21.96 -8.56 25.20
CA GLU A 28 21.47 -9.60 26.09
C GLU A 28 22.52 -10.70 26.17
N TRP A 29 22.89 -11.16 27.36
CA TRP A 29 23.84 -12.25 27.52
C TRP A 29 23.40 -13.25 28.59
N LEU A 30 23.80 -14.51 28.39
CA LEU A 30 23.56 -15.61 29.30
C LEU A 30 24.86 -16.39 29.49
N GLU A 31 25.34 -16.43 30.72
CA GLU A 31 26.50 -17.21 31.12
C GLU A 31 26.07 -18.66 31.35
N LYS A 32 26.75 -19.61 30.70
CA LYS A 32 26.54 -21.06 30.82
C LYS A 32 27.88 -21.73 31.10
N GLY A 33 28.27 -21.76 32.38
CA GLY A 33 29.59 -22.26 32.78
C GLY A 33 30.70 -21.41 32.15
N GLU A 34 31.60 -22.05 31.40
CA GLU A 34 32.71 -21.39 30.71
C GLU A 34 32.32 -20.67 29.40
N LYS A 35 31.06 -20.75 28.97
CA LYS A 35 30.61 -20.16 27.70
C LYS A 35 29.58 -19.05 27.94
N THR A 36 29.79 -17.91 27.31
CA THR A 36 28.84 -16.79 27.30
C THR A 36 28.10 -16.74 25.98
N GLN A 37 26.77 -16.84 26.02
CA GLN A 37 25.90 -16.64 24.86
C GLN A 37 25.45 -15.19 24.81
N VAL A 38 25.76 -14.46 23.74
CA VAL A 38 25.44 -13.03 23.58
C VAL A 38 24.51 -12.82 22.39
N ARG A 39 23.57 -11.88 22.53
CA ARG A 39 22.72 -11.35 21.46
C ARG A 39 22.83 -9.82 21.47
N LEU A 40 23.24 -9.25 20.33
CA LEU A 40 23.28 -7.81 20.11
C LEU A 40 22.16 -7.41 19.16
N ALA A 41 21.39 -6.40 19.54
CA ALA A 41 20.43 -5.71 18.69
C ALA A 41 20.87 -4.27 18.50
N ILE A 42 20.99 -3.86 17.23
CA ILE A 42 21.31 -2.49 16.83
C ILE A 42 20.13 -1.99 16.02
N THR A 43 19.62 -0.81 16.34
CA THR A 43 18.49 -0.23 15.61
C THR A 43 18.66 1.26 15.48
N TYR A 44 18.43 1.78 14.28
CA TYR A 44 18.31 3.21 14.01
C TYR A 44 16.82 3.55 13.87
N ALA A 45 16.31 4.45 14.73
CA ALA A 45 14.88 4.74 14.78
C ALA A 45 14.58 6.12 15.38
N THR A 46 13.33 6.56 15.25
CA THR A 46 12.88 7.84 15.82
C THR A 46 12.84 7.82 17.36
N THR A 47 13.17 8.96 17.97
CA THR A 47 13.10 9.19 19.41
C THR A 47 11.67 9.05 19.92
N GLN A 48 11.52 8.80 21.23
CA GLN A 48 10.19 8.76 21.84
C GLN A 48 9.53 10.13 21.83
N GLU A 49 10.29 11.20 22.07
CA GLU A 49 9.79 12.57 22.06
C GLU A 49 9.27 12.98 20.68
N TYR A 50 10.02 12.68 19.61
CA TYR A 50 9.57 12.94 18.25
C TYR A 50 8.24 12.23 17.95
N ARG A 51 8.09 10.96 18.37
CA ARG A 51 6.86 10.18 18.17
C ARG A 51 5.68 10.67 19.02
N LYS A 52 5.93 11.26 20.19
CA LYS A 52 4.88 11.90 21.00
C LYS A 52 4.37 13.17 20.32
N LYS A 53 5.26 13.98 19.74
CA LYS A 53 4.92 15.21 19.02
C LYS A 53 4.30 14.94 17.64
N ASN A 54 4.65 13.82 17.01
CA ASN A 54 4.18 13.41 15.69
C ASN A 54 3.45 12.06 15.78
N PRO A 55 2.26 12.01 16.41
CA PRO A 55 1.52 10.77 16.56
C PRO A 55 1.11 10.25 15.19
N LYS A 56 1.53 9.02 14.87
CA LYS A 56 0.98 8.32 13.70
C LYS A 56 -0.45 7.88 14.03
N ILE A 57 -1.36 8.06 13.07
CA ILE A 57 -2.74 7.53 13.17
C ILE A 57 -2.64 6.01 13.33
N LYS A 58 -3.06 5.49 14.49
CA LYS A 58 -3.02 4.05 14.80
C LYS A 58 -4.31 3.33 14.48
N LYS A 59 -5.43 4.05 14.50
CA LYS A 59 -6.78 3.52 14.34
C LYS A 59 -7.60 4.49 13.51
N ILE A 60 -8.37 3.96 12.57
CA ILE A 60 -9.36 4.70 11.80
C ILE A 60 -10.70 4.06 12.11
N PHE A 61 -11.72 4.86 12.36
CA PHE A 61 -13.08 4.39 12.57
C PHE A 61 -13.95 4.92 11.43
N VAL A 62 -14.75 4.05 10.81
CA VAL A 62 -15.76 4.42 9.81
C VAL A 62 -17.10 3.86 10.26
N ASN A 63 -18.10 4.73 10.44
CA ASN A 63 -19.45 4.40 10.93
C ASN A 63 -19.43 3.57 12.23
N GLY A 64 -18.55 3.93 13.17
CA GLY A 64 -18.43 3.26 14.47
C GLY A 64 -17.68 1.91 14.46
N LYS A 65 -17.21 1.44 13.30
CA LYS A 65 -16.40 0.22 13.19
C LYS A 65 -14.91 0.57 13.02
N GLU A 66 -14.05 -0.06 13.82
CA GLU A 66 -12.59 0.08 13.71
C GLU A 66 -12.10 -0.60 12.41
N LEU A 67 -11.47 0.17 11.52
CA LEU A 67 -10.73 -0.35 10.37
C LEU A 67 -9.44 -0.99 10.87
N LYS A 68 -9.43 -2.33 10.91
CA LYS A 68 -8.23 -3.11 11.22
C LYS A 68 -7.27 -3.10 10.04
N LEU A 69 -6.25 -2.25 10.10
CA LEU A 69 -5.15 -2.26 9.15
C LEU A 69 -4.20 -3.42 9.49
N ASN A 70 -4.13 -4.44 8.63
CA ASN A 70 -3.20 -5.57 8.82
C ASN A 70 -1.79 -5.15 8.35
N PRO A 71 -0.79 -5.00 9.25
CA PRO A 71 0.52 -4.46 8.88
C PRO A 71 1.43 -5.49 8.18
N GLY A 72 0.93 -6.69 7.85
CA GLY A 72 1.72 -7.81 7.32
C GLY A 72 1.52 -8.13 5.83
N LYS A 73 0.67 -7.37 5.12
CA LYS A 73 0.51 -7.47 3.65
C LYS A 73 0.79 -6.13 3.00
N TRP A 74 1.97 -5.58 3.26
CA TRP A 74 2.52 -4.50 2.44
C TRP A 74 3.10 -5.11 1.17
N THR A 75 2.24 -5.48 0.22
CA THR A 75 2.67 -5.62 -1.17
C THR A 75 2.48 -4.27 -1.84
N GLY A 76 3.58 -3.51 -1.99
CA GLY A 76 3.65 -2.31 -2.82
C GLY A 76 2.84 -1.11 -2.33
N PHE A 77 3.52 -0.14 -1.72
CA PHE A 77 3.01 1.23 -1.68
C PHE A 77 3.05 1.79 -3.11
N GLU A 78 1.89 2.04 -3.71
CA GLU A 78 1.62 3.20 -4.58
C GLU A 78 0.10 3.28 -4.87
N GLY A 79 -0.59 4.16 -4.13
CA GLY A 79 -1.97 4.58 -4.42
C GLY A 79 -3.03 4.13 -3.41
N ASP A 80 -3.32 4.95 -2.42
CA ASP A 80 -4.67 5.31 -1.90
C ASP A 80 -5.82 4.27 -1.89
N SER A 81 -5.56 2.99 -1.62
CA SER A 81 -6.63 2.00 -1.41
C SER A 81 -6.78 1.64 0.07
N ILE A 82 -7.77 2.23 0.74
CA ILE A 82 -8.23 1.89 2.11
C ILE A 82 -8.97 0.53 2.16
N PHE A 83 -9.19 -0.14 1.03
CA PHE A 83 -10.04 -1.34 0.98
C PHE A 83 -9.21 -2.64 1.02
N ILE A 84 -9.05 -3.18 2.23
CA ILE A 84 -8.41 -4.46 2.51
C ILE A 84 -9.42 -5.60 2.27
N GLY A 85 -9.14 -6.48 1.31
CA GLY A 85 -9.39 -7.93 1.35
C GLY A 85 -10.83 -8.47 1.37
N GLY A 86 -11.87 -7.63 1.47
CA GLY A 86 -13.25 -8.03 1.21
C GLY A 86 -13.57 -8.07 -0.29
N GLU A 87 -14.62 -8.77 -0.70
CA GLU A 87 -15.24 -8.49 -2.00
C GLU A 87 -15.59 -6.99 -2.02
N LYS A 88 -15.05 -6.26 -3.01
CA LYS A 88 -15.33 -4.82 -3.16
C LYS A 88 -16.83 -4.65 -3.37
N SER A 89 -17.44 -3.61 -2.81
CA SER A 89 -18.79 -3.21 -3.23
C SER A 89 -18.73 -2.60 -4.64
N SER A 90 -19.87 -2.50 -5.34
CA SER A 90 -19.93 -1.87 -6.65
C SER A 90 -19.45 -0.41 -6.60
N GLU A 91 -19.81 0.34 -5.54
CA GLU A 91 -19.43 1.74 -5.39
C GLU A 91 -17.92 1.91 -5.19
N SER A 92 -17.32 1.03 -4.39
CA SER A 92 -15.87 1.03 -4.17
C SER A 92 -15.13 0.71 -5.48
N TRP A 93 -15.62 -0.27 -6.25
CA TRP A 93 -15.06 -0.62 -7.55
C TRP A 93 -15.16 0.57 -8.53
N LEU A 94 -16.33 1.20 -8.63
CA LEU A 94 -16.58 2.33 -9.54
C LEU A 94 -15.73 3.56 -9.18
N SER A 95 -15.55 3.83 -7.88
CA SER A 95 -14.69 4.92 -7.40
C SER A 95 -13.23 4.72 -7.80
N GLU A 96 -12.69 3.51 -7.63
CA GLU A 96 -11.33 3.19 -8.06
C GLU A 96 -11.19 3.28 -9.58
N PHE A 97 -12.13 2.69 -10.33
CA PHE A 97 -12.14 2.80 -11.78
C PHE A 97 -12.13 4.26 -12.24
N ASN A 98 -12.96 5.11 -11.63
CA ASN A 98 -13.04 6.53 -11.98
C ASN A 98 -11.74 7.27 -11.67
N THR A 99 -11.06 6.92 -10.58
CA THR A 99 -9.74 7.47 -10.23
C THR A 99 -8.71 7.14 -11.31
N TYR A 100 -8.54 5.87 -11.67
CA TYR A 100 -7.57 5.46 -12.68
C TYR A 100 -7.94 5.93 -14.09
N LYS A 101 -9.24 6.00 -14.42
CA LYS A 101 -9.74 6.64 -15.65
C LYS A 101 -9.28 8.09 -15.75
N ASN A 102 -9.46 8.87 -14.68
CA ASN A 102 -9.08 10.28 -14.65
C ASN A 102 -7.56 10.47 -14.70
N LEU A 103 -6.79 9.59 -14.05
CA LEU A 103 -5.32 9.61 -14.12
C LEU A 103 -4.83 9.32 -15.54
N PHE A 104 -5.40 8.32 -16.20
CA PHE A 104 -5.09 8.01 -17.60
C PHE A 104 -5.42 9.18 -18.52
N LEU A 105 -6.60 9.79 -18.39
CA LEU A 105 -6.99 10.93 -19.23
C LEU A 105 -6.10 12.17 -19.07
N LYS A 106 -5.44 12.34 -17.91
CA LYS A 106 -4.48 13.44 -17.70
C LYS A 106 -3.18 13.24 -18.47
N LYS A 107 -2.73 11.98 -18.60
CA LYS A 107 -1.51 11.60 -19.30
C LYS A 107 -1.75 10.27 -20.02
N PRO A 108 -2.36 10.31 -21.23
CA PRO A 108 -2.69 9.11 -21.98
C PRO A 108 -1.48 8.46 -22.64
N ASP A 109 -0.32 9.14 -22.60
CA ASP A 109 0.92 8.70 -23.25
C ASP A 109 2.07 8.57 -22.23
N GLY A 110 2.95 7.59 -22.47
CA GLY A 110 4.15 7.34 -21.67
C GLY A 110 3.99 6.25 -20.59
N ALA A 111 5.06 6.00 -19.83
CA ALA A 111 5.15 4.86 -18.91
C ALA A 111 4.05 4.82 -17.83
N ALA A 112 3.55 5.98 -17.41
CA ALA A 112 2.45 6.06 -16.44
C ALA A 112 1.10 5.59 -17.03
N ALA A 113 0.86 5.80 -18.33
CA ALA A 113 -0.36 5.36 -19.01
C ALA A 113 -0.46 3.83 -19.00
N ASN A 114 0.67 3.14 -19.22
CA ASN A 114 0.77 1.68 -19.11
C ASN A 114 0.38 1.16 -17.72
N TYR A 115 0.83 1.84 -16.66
CA TYR A 115 0.47 1.49 -15.29
C TYR A 115 -1.04 1.63 -15.05
N TYR A 116 -1.63 2.76 -15.43
CA TYR A 116 -3.06 3.01 -15.24
C TYR A 116 -3.93 2.04 -16.05
N ALA A 117 -3.57 1.79 -17.31
CA ALA A 117 -4.25 0.82 -18.16
C ALA A 117 -4.20 -0.58 -17.52
N THR A 118 -3.00 -1.03 -17.11
CA THR A 118 -2.81 -2.33 -16.43
C THR A 118 -3.66 -2.45 -15.17
N TYR A 119 -3.79 -1.37 -14.40
CA TYR A 119 -4.64 -1.35 -13.22
C TYR A 119 -6.12 -1.48 -13.58
N ILE A 120 -6.60 -0.75 -14.59
CA ILE A 120 -7.98 -0.84 -15.09
C ILE A 120 -8.29 -2.28 -15.56
N TYR A 121 -7.37 -2.92 -16.27
CA TYR A 121 -7.54 -4.32 -16.67
C TYR A 121 -7.65 -5.26 -15.46
N ASN A 122 -6.81 -5.08 -14.45
CA ASN A 122 -6.88 -5.86 -13.22
C ASN A 122 -8.18 -5.65 -12.44
N LEU A 123 -8.76 -4.44 -12.47
CA LEU A 123 -10.09 -4.16 -11.93
C LEU A 123 -11.17 -4.93 -12.71
N CYS A 124 -11.10 -4.94 -14.04
CA CYS A 124 -12.06 -5.64 -14.89
C CYS A 124 -12.03 -7.16 -14.70
N LYS A 125 -10.86 -7.75 -14.40
CA LYS A 125 -10.75 -9.17 -14.01
C LYS A 125 -11.51 -9.52 -12.72
N LYS A 126 -11.79 -8.52 -11.88
CA LYS A 126 -12.46 -8.66 -10.58
C LYS A 126 -13.80 -7.91 -10.54
N ALA A 127 -14.48 -7.80 -11.68
CA ALA A 127 -15.75 -7.07 -11.83
C ALA A 127 -17.01 -7.85 -11.37
N LYS A 128 -16.84 -8.89 -10.53
CA LYS A 128 -17.96 -9.61 -9.91
C LYS A 128 -18.98 -8.71 -9.17
N PRO A 129 -18.56 -7.62 -8.50
CA PRO A 129 -19.48 -6.77 -7.75
C PRO A 129 -20.41 -5.91 -8.62
N LEU A 130 -20.13 -5.78 -9.91
CA LEU A 130 -20.89 -4.90 -10.80
C LEU A 130 -22.09 -5.64 -11.39
N ASP A 131 -23.22 -4.96 -11.46
CA ASP A 131 -24.37 -5.44 -12.23
C ASP A 131 -24.17 -5.26 -13.75
N ASP A 132 -25.08 -5.82 -14.54
CA ASP A 132 -24.98 -5.77 -16.01
C ASP A 132 -25.09 -4.35 -16.59
N ALA A 133 -25.80 -3.45 -15.92
CA ALA A 133 -25.93 -2.06 -16.35
C ALA A 133 -24.63 -1.28 -16.08
N GLU A 134 -24.04 -1.48 -14.91
CA GLU A 134 -22.76 -0.93 -14.50
C GLU A 134 -21.62 -1.44 -15.41
N LYS A 135 -21.58 -2.76 -15.68
CA LYS A 135 -20.61 -3.35 -16.62
C LYS A 135 -20.71 -2.72 -18.01
N LYS A 136 -21.93 -2.50 -18.53
CA LYS A 136 -22.16 -1.81 -19.82
C LYS A 136 -21.68 -0.36 -19.78
N MET A 137 -21.95 0.36 -18.70
CA MET A 137 -21.50 1.74 -18.52
C MET A 137 -19.96 1.83 -18.50
N VAL A 138 -19.30 0.98 -17.72
CA VAL A 138 -17.83 0.91 -17.63
C VAL A 138 -17.22 0.56 -18.99
N ALA A 139 -17.78 -0.42 -19.70
CA ALA A 139 -17.31 -0.78 -21.04
C ALA A 139 -17.39 0.40 -22.02
N LYS A 140 -18.43 1.24 -21.93
CA LYS A 140 -18.56 2.46 -22.74
C LYS A 140 -17.47 3.48 -22.40
N GLU A 141 -17.12 3.63 -21.13
CA GLU A 141 -16.05 4.52 -20.70
C GLU A 141 -14.67 4.01 -21.13
N ILE A 142 -14.40 2.70 -21.04
CA ILE A 142 -13.14 2.10 -21.52
C ILE A 142 -12.96 2.29 -23.03
N LYS A 143 -14.04 2.20 -23.82
CA LYS A 143 -13.98 2.54 -25.26
C LYS A 143 -13.54 3.98 -25.51
N LYS A 144 -13.96 4.92 -24.67
CA LYS A 144 -13.50 6.32 -24.75
C LYS A 144 -12.01 6.45 -24.40
N LEU A 145 -11.53 5.68 -23.42
CA LEU A 145 -10.10 5.65 -23.07
C LEU A 145 -9.24 5.08 -24.22
N LYS A 146 -9.69 3.99 -24.85
CA LYS A 146 -9.03 3.39 -26.02
C LYS A 146 -8.83 4.40 -27.15
N ALA A 147 -9.81 5.28 -27.39
CA ALA A 147 -9.73 6.32 -28.42
C ALA A 147 -8.80 7.51 -28.05
N LYS A 148 -8.18 7.51 -26.86
CA LYS A 148 -7.32 8.61 -26.37
C LYS A 148 -5.84 8.30 -26.44
N THR A 149 -5.44 7.12 -26.90
CA THR A 149 -4.05 6.71 -27.03
C THR A 149 -3.84 6.01 -28.36
N GLU A 150 -2.66 6.19 -28.95
CA GLU A 150 -2.23 5.49 -30.16
C GLU A 150 -1.39 4.24 -29.83
N ASP A 151 -1.10 4.00 -28.54
CA ASP A 151 -0.31 2.85 -28.08
C ASP A 151 -1.10 1.55 -28.24
N GLU A 152 -0.64 0.68 -29.16
CA GLU A 152 -1.27 -0.61 -29.48
C GLU A 152 -1.40 -1.52 -28.26
N PHE A 153 -0.39 -1.56 -27.38
CA PHE A 153 -0.44 -2.40 -26.18
C PHE A 153 -1.55 -1.93 -25.23
N ILE A 154 -1.68 -0.63 -25.03
CA ILE A 154 -2.75 -0.07 -24.19
C ILE A 154 -4.12 -0.30 -24.83
N GLN A 155 -4.22 -0.15 -26.16
CA GLN A 155 -5.46 -0.40 -26.89
C GLN A 155 -5.93 -1.86 -26.75
N ASP A 156 -5.03 -2.83 -26.91
CA ASP A 156 -5.31 -4.25 -26.71
C ASP A 156 -5.73 -4.54 -25.26
N LEU A 157 -5.07 -3.89 -24.31
CA LEU A 157 -5.36 -4.06 -22.90
C LEU A 157 -6.75 -3.54 -22.52
N PHE A 158 -7.21 -2.45 -23.13
CA PHE A 158 -8.58 -1.97 -22.99
C PHE A 158 -9.61 -2.87 -23.69
N GLU A 159 -9.25 -3.48 -24.82
CA GLU A 159 -10.10 -4.45 -25.50
C GLU A 159 -10.31 -5.71 -24.64
N MET A 160 -9.23 -6.27 -24.10
CA MET A 160 -9.27 -7.36 -23.12
C MET A 160 -10.08 -7.00 -21.88
N SER A 161 -10.00 -5.74 -21.42
CA SER A 161 -10.79 -5.25 -20.29
C SER A 161 -12.29 -5.28 -20.58
N ILE A 162 -12.70 -4.81 -21.76
CA ILE A 162 -14.10 -4.83 -22.22
C ILE A 162 -14.61 -6.27 -22.32
N GLU A 163 -13.80 -7.20 -22.84
CA GLU A 163 -14.16 -8.62 -22.90
C GLU A 163 -14.37 -9.25 -21.52
N ARG A 164 -13.53 -8.88 -20.54
CA ARG A 164 -13.67 -9.37 -19.16
C ARG A 164 -14.96 -8.91 -18.51
N LEU A 165 -15.45 -7.71 -18.84
CA LEU A 165 -16.73 -7.20 -18.36
C LEU A 165 -17.94 -7.91 -18.96
N LYS A 166 -17.78 -8.64 -20.07
CA LYS A 166 -18.85 -9.47 -20.66
C LYS A 166 -18.94 -10.87 -20.04
N LYS A 167 -17.96 -11.25 -19.22
CA LYS A 167 -17.94 -12.50 -18.46
C LYS A 167 -18.56 -12.30 -17.07
#